data_AF-A0A529ZN02-F1
#
_entry.id   AF-A0A529ZN02-F1
#
_cell.length_a   1.000
_cell.length_b   1.000
_cell.length_c   1.000
_cell.angle_alpha   90.00
_cell.angle_beta   90.00
_cell.angle_gamma   90.00
#
_symmetry.space_group_name_H-M   'P 1'
#
loop_
_entity.id
_entity.type
_entity.pdbx_description
1 polymer ?
#
loop_
_entity_poly.entity_id
_entity_poly.type
_entity_poly.pdbx_seq_one_letter_code
_entity_poly.pdbx_strand_id
1 'polypeptide(L)' 'MLENSNATANLAVKDLEKAKAFYEGMLGLKQVDDMGGELVVYKSGDTLINVYHSQFAGTNKATAVTWTVG' A
#
# COMPACT_ATOMS: atom_id res chain seq x y z
N MET A 1 -12.48 18.48 5.61
CA MET A 1 -13.26 17.79 4.57
C MET A 1 -12.23 17.21 3.58
N LEU A 2 -12.52 16.05 2.94
CA LEU A 2 -11.49 15.19 2.31
C LEU A 2 -11.04 15.63 0.91
N GLU A 3 -11.70 16.60 0.30
CA GLU A 3 -11.43 17.12 -1.04
C GLU A 3 -10.01 17.70 -1.22
N ASN A 4 -9.35 18.06 -0.12
CA ASN A 4 -7.99 18.60 -0.12
C ASN A 4 -6.96 17.59 0.43
N SER A 5 -7.35 16.34 0.67
CA SER A 5 -6.47 15.29 1.18
C SER A 5 -6.13 14.29 0.08
N ASN A 6 -4.87 13.89 0.00
CA ASN A 6 -4.45 12.87 -0.95
C ASN A 6 -5.07 11.52 -0.58
N ALA A 7 -5.73 10.89 -1.55
CA ALA A 7 -6.20 9.52 -1.44
C ALA A 7 -5.06 8.56 -1.80
N THR A 8 -4.82 7.57 -0.95
CA THR A 8 -3.81 6.52 -1.14
C THR A 8 -4.50 5.18 -1.27
N ALA A 9 -4.23 4.45 -2.36
CA ALA A 9 -4.75 3.10 -2.54
C ALA A 9 -4.09 2.13 -1.56
N ASN A 10 -4.86 1.18 -1.01
CA ASN A 10 -4.34 0.12 -0.16
C ASN A 10 -4.53 -1.24 -0.84
N LEU A 11 -3.45 -2.02 -0.87
CA LEU A 11 -3.36 -3.32 -1.51
C LEU A 11 -3.05 -4.36 -0.43
N ALA A 12 -4.09 -5.07 -0.01
CA ALA A 12 -3.98 -6.12 0.99
C ALA A 12 -3.29 -7.37 0.42
N VAL A 13 -2.26 -7.85 1.11
CA VAL A 13 -1.51 -9.06 0.76
C VAL A 13 -1.48 -10.05 1.93
N LYS A 14 -1.29 -11.33 1.63
CA LYS A 14 -1.16 -12.39 2.66
C LYS A 14 0.28 -12.59 3.15
N ASP A 15 1.25 -12.07 2.39
CA ASP A 15 2.67 -12.28 2.61
C ASP A 15 3.40 -11.06 2.07
N LEU A 16 3.96 -10.25 2.97
CA LEU A 16 4.63 -9.00 2.59
C LEU A 16 5.97 -9.23 1.92
N GLU A 17 6.69 -10.30 2.25
CA GLU A 17 8.00 -10.57 1.65
C GLU A 17 7.84 -10.97 0.18
N LYS A 18 6.85 -11.81 -0.13
CA LYS A 18 6.49 -12.10 -1.53
C LYS A 18 5.98 -10.85 -2.25
N ALA A 19 5.22 -10.00 -1.56
CA ALA A 19 4.74 -8.76 -2.15
C ALA A 19 5.91 -7.83 -2.50
N LYS A 20 6.88 -7.64 -1.61
CA LYS A 20 8.07 -6.82 -1.86
C LYS A 20 8.83 -7.29 -3.11
N ALA A 21 9.08 -8.59 -3.22
CA ALA A 21 9.73 -9.16 -4.40
C ALA A 21 8.97 -8.85 -5.71
N PHE A 22 7.64 -8.84 -5.67
CA PHE A 22 6.82 -8.49 -6.83
C PHE A 22 6.81 -6.97 -7.10
N TYR A 23 6.46 -6.14 -6.11
CA TYR A 23 6.32 -4.69 -6.31
C TYR A 23 7.65 -4.00 -6.61
N GLU A 24 8.73 -4.38 -5.94
CA GLU A 24 10.06 -3.78 -6.17
C GLU A 24 10.78 -4.47 -7.33
N GLY A 25 10.81 -5.80 -7.35
CA GLY A 25 11.58 -6.56 -8.32
C GLY A 25 10.91 -6.62 -9.69
N MET A 26 9.64 -7.03 -9.74
CA MET A 26 8.92 -7.21 -11.01
C MET A 26 8.35 -5.89 -11.54
N LEU A 27 7.76 -5.06 -10.67
CA LEU A 27 7.14 -3.80 -11.09
C LEU A 27 8.08 -2.60 -11.01
N GLY A 28 9.24 -2.71 -10.36
CA GLY A 28 10.23 -1.63 -10.28
C GLY A 28 9.81 -0.46 -9.39
N LEU A 29 8.82 -0.66 -8.50
CA LEU A 29 8.39 0.40 -7.59
C LEU A 29 9.44 0.65 -6.52
N LYS A 30 9.58 1.91 -6.12
CA LYS A 30 10.52 2.29 -5.07
C LYS A 30 9.80 2.36 -3.73
N GLN A 31 10.28 1.59 -2.75
CA GLN A 31 9.87 1.74 -1.37
C GLN A 31 10.28 3.14 -0.86
N VAL A 32 9.34 3.85 -0.25
CA VAL A 32 9.57 5.19 0.33
C VAL A 32 9.29 5.24 1.83
N ASP A 33 8.59 4.25 2.37
CA ASP A 33 8.35 4.13 3.81
C ASP A 33 8.05 2.67 4.22
N ASP A 34 8.14 2.39 5.51
CA ASP A 34 7.81 1.11 6.15
C ASP A 34 7.16 1.37 7.52
N MET A 35 5.99 0.77 7.78
CA MET A 35 5.31 0.90 9.06
C MET A 35 5.43 -0.39 9.87
N GLY A 36 6.63 -0.63 10.40
CA GLY A 36 6.90 -1.70 11.36
C GLY A 36 6.73 -3.11 10.77
N GLY A 37 6.98 -3.28 9.48
CA GLY A 37 6.89 -4.56 8.79
C GLY A 37 5.46 -5.05 8.50
N GLU A 38 4.42 -4.29 8.84
CA GLU A 38 3.01 -4.63 8.54
C GLU A 38 2.47 -3.93 7.29
N LEU A 39 3.16 -2.87 6.83
CA LEU A 39 2.81 -2.09 5.66
C LEU A 39 4.06 -1.49 5.04
N VAL A 40 4.15 -1.59 3.71
CA VAL A 40 5.18 -0.97 2.89
C VAL A 40 4.53 0.09 2.01
N VAL A 41 5.13 1.29 1.95
CA VAL A 41 4.66 2.37 1.08
C VAL A 41 5.54 2.43 -0.15
N TYR A 42 4.92 2.37 -1.32
CA TYR A 42 5.58 2.48 -2.61
C TYR A 42 5.21 3.77 -3.32
N LYS A 43 6.19 4.39 -3.98
CA LYS A 43 5.95 5.48 -4.93
C LYS A 43 5.49 4.92 -6.27
N SER A 44 4.40 5.48 -6.81
CA SER A 44 3.87 5.19 -8.14
C SER A 44 3.56 6.51 -8.86
N GLY A 45 4.46 6.92 -9.78
CA GLY A 45 4.39 8.26 -10.37
C GLY A 45 4.44 9.35 -9.30
N ASP A 46 3.44 10.23 -9.29
CA ASP A 46 3.27 11.28 -8.27
C ASP A 46 2.39 10.86 -7.09
N THR A 47 2.02 9.58 -7.01
CA THR A 47 1.14 9.02 -5.98
C THR A 47 1.84 7.98 -5.12
N LEU A 48 1.15 7.53 -4.08
CA LEU A 48 1.58 6.46 -3.19
C LEU A 48 0.58 5.29 -3.26
N ILE A 49 1.10 4.08 -3.04
CA ILE A 49 0.28 2.91 -2.72
C ILE A 49 0.80 2.28 -1.44
N ASN A 50 -0.13 1.81 -0.61
CA ASN A 50 0.16 1.08 0.61
C ASN A 50 -0.03 -0.41 0.35
N VAL A 51 1.01 -1.21 0.51
CA VAL A 51 0.92 -2.67 0.46
C VAL A 51 1.00 -3.18 1.88
N TYR A 52 -0.05 -3.84 2.36
CA TYR A 52 -0.16 -4.17 3.79
C TYR A 52 -0.64 -5.60 4.02
N HIS A 53 -0.18 -6.20 5.11
CA HIS A 53 -0.58 -7.54 5.47
C HIS A 53 -2.03 -7.57 5.98
N SER A 54 -2.84 -8.49 5.45
CA SER A 54 -4.23 -8.65 5.90
C SER A 54 -4.76 -10.06 5.71
N GLN A 55 -5.49 -10.54 6.72
CA GLN A 55 -6.29 -11.77 6.62
C GLN A 55 -7.41 -11.68 5.57
N PHE A 56 -7.81 -10.48 5.14
CA PHE A 56 -8.84 -10.25 4.14
C PHE A 56 -8.30 -10.11 2.71
N ALA A 57 -6.99 -10.28 2.50
CA ALA A 57 -6.37 -10.17 1.19
C ALA A 57 -7.02 -11.10 0.15
N GLY A 58 -7.35 -10.54 -1.02
CA GLY A 58 -8.09 -11.23 -2.09
C GLY A 58 -9.62 -11.22 -1.91
N THR A 59 -10.15 -10.44 -0.97
CA THR A 59 -11.60 -10.28 -0.75
C THR A 59 -12.00 -8.80 -0.75
N ASN A 60 -13.30 -8.50 -0.78
CA ASN A 60 -13.83 -7.14 -0.70
C ASN A 60 -13.95 -6.59 0.74
N LYS A 61 -13.39 -7.29 1.74
CA LYS A 61 -13.42 -6.87 3.15
C LYS A 61 -12.22 -6.04 3.56
N ALA A 62 -11.18 -5.99 2.73
CA ALA A 62 -9.98 -5.20 2.97
C ALA A 62 -10.24 -3.71 2.73
N THR A 63 -9.42 -2.85 3.35
CA THR A 63 -9.42 -1.41 3.11
C THR A 63 -8.95 -1.15 1.68
N ALA A 64 -9.73 -0.38 0.91
CA ALA A 64 -9.36 -0.03 -0.47
C ALA A 64 -8.60 1.30 -0.56
N VAL A 65 -8.91 2.27 0.31
CA VAL A 65 -8.38 3.64 0.24
C VAL A 65 -8.27 4.26 1.63
N THR A 66 -7.21 5.04 1.82
CA THR A 66 -6.94 5.83 3.04
C THR A 66 -6.65 7.27 2.64
N TRP A 67 -7.06 8.22 3.48
CA TRP A 67 -6.66 9.62 3.35
C TRP A 67 -5.75 9.98 4.51
N THR A 68 -4.58 10.55 4.21
CA THR A 68 -3.76 11.18 5.24
C THR A 68 -4.37 12.54 5.55
N VAL A 69 -4.95 12.65 6.75
CA VAL A 69 -5.60 13.87 7.24
C VAL A 69 -4.81 14.43 8.42
N GLY A 70 -4.76 15.76 8.54
CA GLY A 70 -4.08 16.52 9.57
C GLY A 70 -4.57 17.96 9.59
#